data_AF-A0A0Q8XFM3-F1
#
_entry.id   AF-A0A0Q8XFM3-F1
#
_cell.length_a   1.000
_cell.length_b   1.000
_cell.length_c   1.000
_cell.angle_alpha   90.00
_cell.angle_beta   90.00
_cell.angle_gamma   90.00
#
_symmetry.space_group_name_H-M   'P 1'
#
loop_
_entity.id
_entity.type
_entity.pdbx_description
1 polymer ?
#
loop_
_entity_poly.entity_id
_entity_poly.type
_entity_poly.pdbx_seq_one_letter_code
_entity_poly.pdbx_strand_id
1 'polypeptide(L)'
;MGLSETQIKSAIDALARVEPAFAVALERAGYPQPRIRDRGYETLLRTIVGQQVSVAAAQSIWNKLAAALGDLTDPGTVASASDETLRAAGLSRQKVSYARSLAEEVTSGRLGLASLPADDEEAIAALTRIKGIGRWSAEIYLLFAEGRPDIWPAGDLAVQIEIGRILGHAERPSEKMLREWSAPWSPHRGAAAIFAWHHYKIDMAVI
;
A
#
# COMPACT_ATOMS: atom_id res chain seq x y z
N MET A 1 4.46 -9.01 6.27
CA MET A 1 3.26 -9.87 6.37
C MET A 1 2.20 -9.31 5.43
N GLY A 2 1.75 -10.10 4.46
CA GLY A 2 0.57 -9.78 3.67
C GLY A 2 -0.45 -10.91 3.84
N LEU A 3 -1.60 -10.80 3.20
CA LEU A 3 -2.55 -11.91 3.16
C LEU A 3 -1.91 -13.13 2.48
N SER A 4 -1.99 -14.29 3.12
CA SER A 4 -1.55 -15.57 2.55
C SER A 4 -2.45 -16.00 1.39
N GLU A 5 -1.97 -16.93 0.58
CA GLU A 5 -2.74 -17.49 -0.54
C GLU A 5 -4.08 -18.08 -0.07
N THR A 6 -4.07 -18.84 1.03
CA THR A 6 -5.28 -19.43 1.62
C THR A 6 -6.26 -18.36 2.10
N GLN A 7 -5.78 -17.31 2.77
CA GLN A 7 -6.62 -16.20 3.21
C GLN A 7 -7.26 -15.47 2.02
N ILE A 8 -6.47 -15.21 0.97
CA ILE A 8 -6.95 -14.54 -0.24
C ILE A 8 -8.03 -15.38 -0.92
N LYS A 9 -7.79 -16.68 -1.15
CA LYS A 9 -8.77 -17.58 -1.78
C LYS A 9 -10.08 -17.61 -0.98
N SER A 10 -9.99 -17.88 0.32
CA SER A 10 -11.16 -17.96 1.20
C SER A 10 -11.95 -16.64 1.27
N ALA A 11 -11.26 -15.50 1.27
CA ALA A 11 -11.88 -14.18 1.28
C ALA A 11 -12.57 -13.86 -0.06
N ILE A 12 -11.95 -14.21 -1.19
CA ILE A 12 -12.58 -14.06 -2.52
C ILE A 12 -13.78 -14.98 -2.66
N ASP A 13 -13.71 -16.23 -2.18
CA ASP A 13 -14.85 -17.15 -2.16
C ASP A 13 -16.01 -16.60 -1.34
N ALA A 14 -15.71 -16.00 -0.18
CA ALA A 14 -16.72 -15.34 0.64
C ALA A 14 -17.31 -14.11 -0.05
N LEU A 15 -16.47 -13.28 -0.66
CA LEU A 15 -16.88 -12.11 -1.42
C LEU A 15 -17.78 -12.49 -2.60
N ALA A 16 -17.45 -13.55 -3.34
CA ALA A 16 -18.23 -14.06 -4.46
C ALA A 16 -19.63 -14.54 -4.08
N ARG A 17 -19.85 -14.93 -2.81
CA ARG A 17 -21.20 -15.24 -2.29
C ARG A 17 -22.01 -14.00 -1.95
N VAL A 18 -21.35 -12.89 -1.60
CA VAL A 18 -21.99 -11.61 -1.27
C VAL A 18 -22.26 -10.80 -2.53
N GLU A 19 -21.30 -10.75 -3.44
CA GLU A 19 -21.33 -10.02 -4.70
C GLU A 19 -20.99 -10.99 -5.86
N PRO A 20 -22.01 -11.60 -6.48
CA PRO A 20 -21.83 -12.63 -7.52
C PRO A 20 -20.99 -12.18 -8.72
N ALA A 21 -20.87 -10.88 -8.98
CA ALA A 21 -19.98 -10.34 -10.01
C ALA A 21 -18.51 -10.77 -9.81
N PHE A 22 -18.06 -10.91 -8.55
CA PHE A 22 -16.71 -11.43 -8.27
C PHE A 22 -16.56 -12.91 -8.65
N ALA A 23 -17.63 -13.71 -8.60
CA ALA A 23 -17.58 -15.11 -9.05
C ALA A 23 -17.31 -15.19 -10.56
N VAL A 24 -18.03 -14.39 -11.34
CA VAL A 24 -17.87 -14.31 -12.80
C VAL A 24 -16.46 -13.82 -13.17
N ALA A 25 -15.97 -12.79 -12.48
CA ALA A 25 -14.62 -12.29 -12.68
C ALA A 25 -13.57 -13.35 -12.30
N LEU A 26 -13.79 -14.10 -11.22
CA LEU A 26 -12.88 -15.14 -10.75
C LEU A 26 -12.74 -16.29 -11.75
N GLU A 27 -13.84 -16.72 -12.37
CA GLU A 27 -13.81 -17.74 -13.42
C GLU A 27 -12.92 -17.36 -14.60
N ARG A 28 -12.83 -16.06 -14.91
CA ARG A 28 -12.02 -15.53 -16.02
C ARG A 28 -10.57 -15.29 -15.63
N ALA A 29 -10.35 -14.67 -14.48
CA ALA A 29 -9.03 -14.19 -14.05
C ALA A 29 -8.24 -15.22 -13.23
N GLY A 30 -8.92 -16.17 -12.60
CA GLY A 30 -8.34 -17.05 -11.60
C GLY A 30 -7.93 -16.31 -10.31
N TYR A 31 -7.43 -17.06 -9.34
CA TYR A 31 -7.00 -16.50 -8.06
C TYR A 31 -5.70 -15.70 -8.19
N PRO A 32 -5.61 -14.55 -7.50
CA PRO A 32 -4.41 -13.75 -7.49
C PRO A 32 -3.35 -14.35 -6.57
N GLN A 33 -2.09 -14.07 -6.89
CA GLN A 33 -0.97 -14.43 -6.02
C GLN A 33 -0.83 -13.44 -4.84
N PRO A 34 -0.35 -13.90 -3.66
CA PRO A 34 -0.04 -13.02 -2.54
C PRO A 34 0.92 -11.90 -2.91
N ARG A 35 0.69 -10.71 -2.34
CA ARG A 35 1.63 -9.58 -2.40
C ARG A 35 2.07 -9.29 -0.97
N ILE A 36 3.30 -9.67 -0.64
CA ILE A 36 3.83 -9.57 0.72
C ILE A 36 5.03 -8.62 0.71
N ARG A 37 5.06 -7.75 1.72
CA ARG A 37 6.20 -6.89 2.05
C ARG A 37 6.61 -7.11 3.50
N ASP A 38 7.86 -6.79 3.79
CA ASP A 38 8.34 -6.77 5.16
C ASP A 38 7.75 -5.59 5.93
N ARG A 39 7.66 -5.76 7.25
CA ARG A 39 7.18 -4.71 8.17
C ARG A 39 8.28 -3.72 8.49
N GLY A 40 7.88 -2.62 9.09
CA GLY A 40 8.79 -1.68 9.73
C GLY A 40 9.25 -0.51 8.87
N TYR A 41 10.24 0.19 9.41
CA TYR A 41 10.74 1.49 8.95
C TYR A 41 11.33 1.42 7.54
N GLU A 42 12.15 0.41 7.26
CA GLU A 42 12.82 0.26 5.97
C GLU A 42 11.81 0.22 4.81
N THR A 43 10.70 -0.52 4.95
CA THR A 43 9.65 -0.61 3.92
C THR A 43 9.00 0.74 3.63
N LEU A 44 8.74 1.55 4.65
CA LEU A 44 8.21 2.91 4.47
C LEU A 44 9.25 3.84 3.85
N LEU A 45 10.51 3.76 4.26
CA LEU A 45 11.59 4.53 3.67
C LEU A 45 11.77 4.19 2.19
N ARG A 46 11.80 2.90 1.83
CA ARG A 46 11.82 2.44 0.44
C ARG A 46 10.63 2.95 -0.36
N THR A 47 9.45 2.98 0.25
CA THR A 47 8.24 3.55 -0.38
C THR A 47 8.46 5.02 -0.72
N ILE A 48 8.96 5.84 0.22
CA ILE A 48 9.28 7.26 -0.01
C ILE A 48 10.34 7.42 -1.11
N VAL A 49 11.42 6.64 -1.06
CA VAL A 49 12.50 6.67 -2.06
C VAL A 49 11.97 6.33 -3.46
N GLY A 50 11.07 5.35 -3.56
CA GLY A 50 10.49 4.88 -4.81
C GLY A 50 9.38 5.75 -5.42
N GLN A 51 8.87 6.77 -4.71
CA GLN A 51 7.80 7.61 -5.24
C GLN A 51 8.18 8.29 -6.57
N GLN A 52 7.32 8.17 -7.59
CA GLN A 52 7.47 8.85 -8.89
C GLN A 52 8.78 8.58 -9.64
N VAL A 53 9.46 7.45 -9.36
CA VAL A 53 10.68 7.05 -10.07
C VAL A 53 10.60 5.58 -10.47
N SER A 54 11.43 5.16 -11.42
CA SER A 54 11.53 3.76 -11.80
C SER A 54 12.14 2.92 -10.66
N VAL A 55 11.90 1.61 -10.67
CA VAL A 55 12.52 0.67 -9.72
C VAL A 55 14.06 0.76 -9.77
N ALA A 56 14.63 0.86 -10.97
CA ALA A 56 16.08 1.00 -11.14
C ALA A 56 16.62 2.30 -10.54
N ALA A 57 15.90 3.42 -10.71
CA ALA A 57 16.27 4.70 -10.12
C ALA A 57 16.15 4.66 -8.58
N ALA A 58 15.06 4.08 -8.05
CA ALA A 58 14.87 3.90 -6.61
C ALA A 58 16.00 3.06 -6.00
N GLN A 59 16.39 1.97 -6.66
CA GLN A 59 17.49 1.11 -6.21
C GLN A 59 18.84 1.84 -6.26
N SER A 60 19.08 2.65 -7.30
CA SER A 60 20.29 3.47 -7.39
C SER A 60 20.39 4.46 -6.23
N ILE A 61 19.30 5.16 -5.91
CA ILE A 61 19.23 6.09 -4.77
C ILE A 61 19.45 5.34 -3.46
N TRP A 62 18.80 4.17 -3.29
CA TRP A 62 18.95 3.34 -2.10
C TRP A 62 20.41 2.94 -1.85
N ASN A 63 21.10 2.46 -2.88
CA ASN A 63 22.50 2.05 -2.77
C ASN A 63 23.41 3.23 -2.39
N LYS A 64 23.16 4.42 -2.95
CA LYS A 64 23.92 5.63 -2.61
C LYS A 64 23.67 6.09 -1.18
N LEU A 65 22.42 6.01 -0.71
CA LEU A 65 22.09 6.31 0.69
C LEU A 65 22.80 5.34 1.64
N ALA A 66 22.75 4.04 1.36
CA ALA A 66 23.40 3.03 2.19
C ALA A 66 24.94 3.22 2.21
N ALA A 67 25.54 3.55 1.06
CA ALA A 67 26.96 3.85 0.99
C ALA A 67 27.34 5.12 1.78
N ALA A 68 26.47 6.12 1.83
CA ALA A 68 26.73 7.38 2.53
C ALA A 68 26.44 7.32 4.04
N LEU A 69 25.43 6.57 4.45
CA LEU A 69 24.89 6.58 5.83
C LEU A 69 25.10 5.28 6.59
N GLY A 70 25.44 4.18 5.90
CA GLY A 70 25.52 2.85 6.49
C GLY A 70 24.15 2.18 6.60
N ASP A 71 23.76 1.82 7.82
CA ASP A 71 22.54 1.06 8.10
C ASP A 71 21.27 1.90 7.96
N LEU A 72 20.56 1.74 6.85
CA LEU A 72 19.28 2.41 6.60
C LEU A 72 18.09 1.77 7.33
N THR A 73 18.29 0.70 8.09
CA THR A 73 17.25 0.11 8.94
C THR A 73 17.13 0.85 10.27
N ASP A 74 18.19 1.52 10.72
CA ASP A 74 18.17 2.42 11.87
C ASP A 74 17.63 3.80 11.46
N PRO A 75 16.46 4.23 11.97
CA PRO A 75 15.91 5.55 11.66
C PRO A 75 16.82 6.70 12.14
N GLY A 76 17.71 6.46 13.11
CA GLY A 76 18.69 7.43 13.59
C GLY A 76 19.67 7.88 12.50
N THR A 77 20.01 7.03 11.53
CA THR A 77 20.97 7.37 10.46
C THR A 77 20.41 8.46 9.54
N VAL A 78 19.14 8.35 9.15
CA VAL A 78 18.46 9.38 8.34
C VAL A 78 18.14 10.63 9.17
N ALA A 79 17.74 10.47 10.43
CA ALA A 79 17.45 11.60 11.31
C ALA A 79 18.67 12.52 11.51
N SER A 80 19.86 11.94 11.67
CA SER A 80 21.12 12.65 11.94
C SER A 80 21.89 13.10 10.69
N ALA A 81 21.59 12.55 9.51
CA ALA A 81 22.22 12.94 8.26
C ALA A 81 21.99 14.43 7.93
N SER A 82 22.90 15.05 7.16
CA SER A 82 22.69 16.40 6.63
C SER A 82 21.81 16.39 5.38
N ASP A 83 21.09 17.49 5.11
CA ASP A 83 20.30 17.62 3.86
C ASP A 83 21.18 17.51 2.62
N GLU A 84 22.41 18.01 2.69
CA GLU A 84 23.38 17.91 1.61
C GLU A 84 23.74 16.46 1.31
N THR A 85 24.02 15.66 2.34
CA THR A 85 24.32 14.22 2.21
C THR A 85 23.15 13.47 1.57
N LEU A 86 21.93 13.69 2.06
CA LEU A 86 20.72 13.03 1.54
C LEU A 86 20.45 13.40 0.08
N ARG A 87 20.67 14.66 -0.29
CA ARG A 87 20.53 15.14 -1.68
C ARG A 87 21.62 14.62 -2.59
N ALA A 88 22.87 14.56 -2.12
CA ALA A 88 23.99 13.99 -2.87
C ALA A 88 23.76 12.51 -3.20
N ALA A 89 23.04 11.78 -2.33
CA ALA A 89 22.61 10.40 -2.58
C ALA A 89 21.45 10.28 -3.60
N GLY A 90 20.85 11.40 -4.03
CA GLY A 90 19.84 11.44 -5.08
C GLY A 90 18.41 11.71 -4.62
N LEU A 91 18.19 12.04 -3.33
CA LEU A 91 16.87 12.46 -2.87
C LEU A 91 16.53 13.89 -3.34
N SER A 92 15.28 14.08 -3.79
CA SER A 92 14.72 15.41 -4.02
C SER A 92 14.53 16.17 -2.69
N ARG A 93 14.41 17.49 -2.72
CA ARG A 93 14.12 18.30 -1.49
C ARG A 93 12.88 17.78 -0.76
N GLN A 94 11.85 17.42 -1.52
CA GLN A 94 10.61 16.90 -0.99
C GLN A 94 10.81 15.53 -0.31
N LYS A 95 11.53 14.60 -0.96
CA LYS A 95 11.81 13.27 -0.38
C LYS A 95 12.73 13.34 0.84
N VAL A 96 13.63 14.33 0.92
CA VAL A 96 14.40 14.59 2.14
C VAL A 96 13.46 14.92 3.30
N SER A 97 12.53 15.85 3.10
CA SER A 97 11.53 16.21 4.12
C SER A 97 10.69 15.01 4.55
N TYR A 98 10.32 14.13 3.63
CA TYR A 98 9.53 12.93 3.92
C TYR A 98 10.33 11.88 4.70
N ALA A 99 11.56 11.60 4.26
CA ALA A 99 12.45 10.65 4.92
C ALA A 99 12.79 11.10 6.36
N ARG A 100 13.04 12.40 6.56
CA ARG A 100 13.21 12.98 7.90
C ARG A 100 11.96 12.86 8.74
N SER A 101 10.80 13.22 8.20
CA SER A 101 9.53 13.10 8.92
C SER A 101 9.26 11.67 9.38
N LEU A 102 9.55 10.67 8.54
CA LEU A 102 9.45 9.26 8.92
C LEU A 102 10.42 8.90 10.04
N ALA A 103 11.69 9.30 9.91
CA ALA A 103 12.72 9.02 10.90
C ALA A 103 12.41 9.67 12.26
N GLU A 104 11.91 10.90 12.26
CA GLU A 104 11.54 11.64 13.47
C GLU A 104 10.30 11.06 14.16
N GLU A 105 9.27 10.66 13.41
CA GLU A 105 8.08 10.01 13.99
C GLU A 105 8.44 8.71 14.72
N VAL A 106 9.39 7.93 14.16
CA VAL A 106 9.85 6.67 14.77
C VAL A 106 10.80 6.92 15.94
N THR A 107 11.85 7.74 15.76
CA THR A 107 12.87 7.99 16.81
C THR A 107 12.31 8.73 18.02
N SER A 108 11.28 9.57 17.85
CA SER A 108 10.58 10.23 18.96
C SER A 108 9.61 9.32 19.72
N GLY A 109 9.36 8.10 19.23
CA GLY A 109 8.40 7.16 19.81
C GLY A 109 6.93 7.48 19.53
N ARG A 110 6.62 8.55 18.75
CA ARG A 110 5.24 8.87 18.36
C ARG A 110 4.63 7.79 17.46
N LEU A 111 5.46 7.12 16.67
CA LEU A 111 5.05 6.03 15.78
C LEU A 111 5.81 4.73 16.09
N GLY A 112 5.14 3.81 16.77
CA GLY A 112 5.62 2.44 16.96
C GLY A 112 5.16 1.52 15.82
N LEU A 113 6.00 1.28 14.82
CA LEU A 113 5.65 0.42 13.67
C LEU A 113 5.45 -1.05 14.05
N ALA A 114 6.04 -1.51 15.15
CA ALA A 114 5.81 -2.85 15.69
C ALA A 114 4.49 -2.95 16.48
N SER A 115 3.88 -1.81 16.84
CA SER A 115 2.75 -1.69 17.77
C SER A 115 1.73 -0.67 17.26
N LEU A 116 1.38 -0.74 15.96
CA LEU A 116 0.33 0.10 15.40
C LEU A 116 -1.03 -0.19 16.07
N PRO A 117 -1.93 0.79 16.17
CA PRO A 117 -3.28 0.60 16.70
C PRO A 117 -4.02 -0.56 16.03
N ALA A 118 -4.83 -1.31 16.77
CA ALA A 118 -5.60 -2.42 16.20
C ALA A 118 -6.68 -1.95 15.22
N ASP A 119 -7.28 -0.78 15.49
CA ASP A 119 -8.21 -0.13 14.58
C ASP A 119 -7.50 0.36 13.31
N ASP A 120 -8.15 0.17 12.16
CA ASP A 120 -7.57 0.50 10.87
C ASP A 120 -7.52 2.00 10.60
N GLU A 121 -8.54 2.77 11.02
CA GLU A 121 -8.56 4.22 10.84
C GLU A 121 -7.56 4.91 11.78
N GLU A 122 -7.41 4.43 13.01
CA GLU A 122 -6.38 4.90 13.94
C GLU A 122 -4.97 4.61 13.40
N ALA A 123 -4.74 3.43 12.83
CA ALA A 123 -3.45 3.08 12.22
C ALA A 123 -3.16 3.93 10.97
N ILE A 124 -4.16 4.16 10.12
CA ILE A 124 -4.05 5.09 8.98
C ILE A 124 -3.71 6.50 9.49
N ALA A 125 -4.42 7.00 10.51
CA ALA A 125 -4.16 8.31 11.09
C ALA A 125 -2.73 8.42 11.62
N ALA A 126 -2.22 7.40 12.32
CA ALA A 126 -0.85 7.36 12.80
C ALA A 126 0.18 7.40 11.66
N LEU A 127 -0.01 6.62 10.59
CA LEU A 127 0.88 6.59 9.44
C LEU A 127 0.85 7.89 8.62
N THR A 128 -0.32 8.52 8.49
CA THR A 128 -0.47 9.76 7.72
C THR A 128 0.13 11.01 8.39
N ARG A 129 0.58 10.90 9.65
CA ARG A 129 1.42 11.96 10.26
C ARG A 129 2.76 12.14 9.56
N ILE A 130 3.25 11.08 8.89
CA ILE A 130 4.48 11.13 8.11
C ILE A 130 4.26 11.99 6.87
N LYS A 131 5.03 13.07 6.71
CA LYS A 131 4.98 13.89 5.49
C LYS A 131 5.26 13.01 4.27
N GLY A 132 4.41 13.11 3.25
CA GLY A 132 4.52 12.33 2.02
C GLY A 132 3.89 10.94 2.05
N ILE A 133 3.34 10.51 3.19
CA ILE A 133 2.48 9.32 3.30
C ILE A 133 1.03 9.79 3.40
N GLY A 134 0.32 9.71 2.28
CA GLY A 134 -1.13 9.91 2.25
C GLY A 134 -1.89 8.65 2.63
N ARG A 135 -3.22 8.76 2.73
CA ARG A 135 -4.13 7.66 3.07
C ARG A 135 -3.89 6.41 2.21
N TRP A 136 -3.79 6.57 0.90
CA TRP A 136 -3.52 5.45 -0.02
C TRP A 136 -2.22 4.72 0.35
N SER A 137 -1.12 5.43 0.59
CA SER A 137 0.17 4.81 0.97
C SER A 137 0.07 4.08 2.31
N ALA A 138 -0.69 4.62 3.27
CA ALA A 138 -0.95 3.98 4.56
C ALA A 138 -1.77 2.69 4.38
N GLU A 139 -2.87 2.74 3.62
CA GLU A 139 -3.69 1.56 3.30
C GLU A 139 -2.84 0.47 2.61
N ILE A 140 -2.00 0.85 1.65
CA ILE A 140 -1.10 -0.09 0.96
C ILE A 140 -0.08 -0.74 1.91
N TYR A 141 0.46 0.02 2.87
CA TYR A 141 1.35 -0.53 3.90
C TYR A 141 0.60 -1.50 4.82
N LEU A 142 -0.58 -1.12 5.31
CA LEU A 142 -1.37 -1.95 6.21
C LEU A 142 -1.83 -3.26 5.54
N LEU A 143 -2.14 -3.23 4.26
CA LEU A 143 -2.54 -4.43 3.51
C LEU A 143 -1.36 -5.37 3.24
N PHE A 144 -0.23 -4.85 2.76
CA PHE A 144 0.86 -5.71 2.25
C PHE A 144 2.00 -5.97 3.25
N ALA A 145 2.21 -5.07 4.21
CA ALA A 145 3.25 -5.21 5.23
C ALA A 145 2.68 -5.68 6.58
N GLU A 146 1.53 -5.15 7.01
CA GLU A 146 0.86 -5.59 8.24
C GLU A 146 -0.13 -6.75 8.03
N GLY A 147 -0.59 -6.99 6.80
CA GLY A 147 -1.47 -8.13 6.48
C GLY A 147 -2.91 -7.94 6.98
N ARG A 148 -3.38 -6.69 7.09
CA ARG A 148 -4.73 -6.40 7.56
C ARG A 148 -5.78 -6.73 6.48
N PRO A 149 -6.76 -7.61 6.77
CA PRO A 149 -7.62 -8.20 5.75
C PRO A 149 -8.70 -7.28 5.19
N ASP A 150 -9.09 -6.24 5.93
CA ASP A 150 -10.23 -5.40 5.59
C ASP A 150 -9.85 -3.96 5.15
N ILE A 151 -8.55 -3.73 4.89
CA ILE A 151 -8.08 -2.46 4.35
C ILE A 151 -8.59 -2.25 2.93
N TRP A 152 -9.14 -1.06 2.67
CA TRP A 152 -9.81 -0.74 1.41
C TRP A 152 -9.22 0.50 0.72
N PRO A 153 -8.29 0.33 -0.24
CA PRO A 153 -7.67 1.42 -0.98
C PRO A 153 -8.58 1.97 -2.09
N ALA A 154 -9.77 2.47 -1.71
CA ALA A 154 -10.79 2.97 -2.64
C ALA A 154 -10.32 4.15 -3.52
N GLY A 155 -9.30 4.89 -3.07
CA GLY A 155 -8.67 5.97 -3.84
C GLY A 155 -7.73 5.49 -4.95
N ASP A 156 -7.43 4.19 -5.00
CA ASP A 156 -6.57 3.61 -6.04
C ASP A 156 -7.28 3.59 -7.39
N LEU A 157 -6.63 4.18 -8.40
CA LEU A 157 -7.20 4.31 -9.74
C LEU A 157 -7.51 2.96 -10.40
N ALA A 158 -6.61 1.98 -10.25
CA ALA A 158 -6.81 0.67 -10.84
C ALA A 158 -7.94 -0.07 -10.12
N VAL A 159 -8.03 0.05 -8.79
CA VAL A 159 -9.16 -0.49 -8.03
C VAL A 159 -10.48 0.15 -8.48
N GLN A 160 -10.53 1.47 -8.64
CA GLN A 160 -11.72 2.17 -9.16
C GLN A 160 -12.15 1.63 -10.52
N ILE A 161 -11.22 1.53 -11.47
CA ILE A 161 -11.51 1.05 -12.82
C ILE A 161 -12.01 -0.40 -12.78
N GLU A 162 -11.30 -1.29 -12.09
CA GLU A 162 -11.63 -2.72 -12.13
C GLU A 162 -12.87 -3.07 -11.34
N ILE A 163 -13.12 -2.41 -10.20
CA ILE A 163 -14.38 -2.63 -9.51
C ILE A 163 -15.55 -2.15 -10.37
N GLY A 164 -15.39 -1.02 -11.07
CA GLY A 164 -16.38 -0.60 -12.07
C GLY A 164 -16.63 -1.69 -13.12
N ARG A 165 -15.56 -2.25 -13.70
CA ARG A 165 -15.67 -3.32 -14.72
C ARG A 165 -16.27 -4.62 -14.19
N ILE A 166 -15.85 -5.06 -13.00
CA ILE A 166 -16.37 -6.28 -12.36
C ILE A 166 -17.87 -6.13 -12.11
N LEU A 167 -18.32 -4.97 -11.61
CA LEU A 167 -19.72 -4.69 -11.33
C LEU A 167 -20.55 -4.27 -12.57
N GLY A 168 -19.96 -4.30 -13.77
CA GLY A 168 -20.67 -3.97 -15.02
C GLY A 168 -20.97 -2.48 -15.23
N HIS A 169 -20.23 -1.58 -14.56
CA HIS A 169 -20.37 -0.14 -14.76
C HIS A 169 -19.54 0.36 -15.95
N ALA A 170 -20.18 1.10 -16.86
CA ALA A 170 -19.53 1.69 -18.01
C ALA A 170 -18.55 2.82 -17.64
N GLU A 171 -18.85 3.55 -16.57
CA GLU A 171 -18.02 4.63 -16.05
C GLU A 171 -17.25 4.19 -14.80
N ARG A 172 -16.05 4.76 -14.64
CA ARG A 172 -15.24 4.54 -13.45
C ARG A 172 -15.93 5.13 -12.21
N PRO A 173 -16.26 4.34 -11.18
CA PRO A 173 -16.82 4.85 -9.93
C PRO A 173 -15.83 5.76 -9.20
N SER A 174 -16.36 6.73 -8.46
CA SER A 174 -15.54 7.57 -7.57
C SER A 174 -15.09 6.81 -6.32
N GLU A 175 -14.06 7.32 -5.64
CA GLU A 175 -13.63 6.79 -4.33
C GLU A 175 -14.81 6.72 -3.33
N LYS A 176 -15.64 7.77 -3.30
CA LYS A 176 -16.82 7.84 -2.41
C LYS A 176 -17.78 6.67 -2.69
N MET A 177 -18.11 6.45 -3.97
CA MET A 177 -18.98 5.35 -4.37
C MET A 177 -18.39 4.00 -3.98
N LEU A 178 -17.09 3.79 -4.20
CA LEU A 178 -16.44 2.54 -3.79
C LEU A 178 -16.44 2.31 -2.28
N ARG A 179 -16.29 3.35 -1.47
CA ARG A 179 -16.39 3.22 0.00
C ARG A 179 -17.81 2.85 0.43
N GLU A 180 -18.84 3.36 -0.25
CA GLU A 180 -20.24 3.02 0.01
C GLU A 180 -20.57 1.59 -0.45
N TRP A 181 -20.23 1.22 -1.68
CA TRP A 181 -20.55 -0.09 -2.26
C TRP A 181 -19.83 -1.25 -1.59
N SER A 182 -18.63 -1.02 -1.08
CA SER A 182 -17.81 -2.05 -0.44
C SER A 182 -18.21 -2.38 1.00
N ALA A 183 -19.15 -1.65 1.60
CA ALA A 183 -19.56 -1.89 2.99
C ALA A 183 -19.98 -3.35 3.27
N PRO A 184 -20.75 -4.04 2.40
CA PRO A 184 -21.11 -5.45 2.57
C PRO A 184 -19.93 -6.42 2.38
N TRP A 185 -18.80 -5.96 1.82
CA TRP A 185 -17.65 -6.81 1.53
C TRP A 185 -16.73 -6.99 2.73
N SER A 186 -16.95 -6.26 3.82
CA SER A 186 -16.23 -6.49 5.08
C SER A 186 -16.51 -7.92 5.61
N PRO A 187 -15.49 -8.67 6.07
CA PRO A 187 -14.11 -8.25 6.35
C PRO A 187 -13.10 -8.56 5.22
N HIS A 188 -13.55 -8.64 3.97
CA HIS A 188 -12.79 -9.15 2.81
C HIS A 188 -12.33 -8.07 1.82
N ARG A 189 -12.42 -6.78 2.18
CA ARG A 189 -12.09 -5.68 1.25
C ARG A 189 -10.64 -5.68 0.78
N GLY A 190 -9.70 -6.13 1.61
CA GLY A 190 -8.30 -6.27 1.21
C GLY A 190 -8.11 -7.31 0.10
N ALA A 191 -8.84 -8.42 0.17
CA ALA A 191 -8.83 -9.43 -0.89
C ALA A 191 -9.50 -8.92 -2.18
N ALA A 192 -10.58 -8.15 -2.06
CA ALA A 192 -11.22 -7.48 -3.20
C ALA A 192 -10.23 -6.55 -3.93
N ALA A 193 -9.41 -5.78 -3.20
CA ALA A 193 -8.40 -4.90 -3.79
C ALA A 193 -7.28 -5.69 -4.48
N ILE A 194 -6.79 -6.76 -3.86
CA ILE A 194 -5.80 -7.67 -4.46
C ILE A 194 -6.32 -8.28 -5.76
N PHE A 195 -7.58 -8.72 -5.75
CA PHE A 195 -8.24 -9.26 -6.91
C PHE A 195 -8.43 -8.22 -8.02
N ALA A 196 -8.87 -7.00 -7.68
CA ALA A 196 -8.98 -5.90 -8.64
C ALA A 196 -7.64 -5.63 -9.34
N TRP A 197 -6.51 -5.52 -8.63
CA TRP A 197 -5.21 -5.34 -9.29
C TRP A 197 -4.71 -6.55 -10.08
N HIS A 198 -5.23 -7.75 -9.82
CA HIS A 198 -4.93 -8.94 -10.61
C HIS A 198 -5.72 -8.92 -11.91
N HIS A 199 -7.02 -8.64 -11.82
CA HIS A 199 -7.90 -8.46 -12.96
C HIS A 199 -7.42 -7.33 -13.89
N TYR A 200 -6.98 -6.19 -13.34
CA TYR A 200 -6.43 -5.05 -14.12
C TYR A 200 -5.28 -5.43 -15.05
N LYS A 201 -4.47 -6.44 -14.66
CA LYS A 201 -3.30 -6.87 -15.44
C LYS A 201 -3.64 -7.84 -16.57
N ILE A 202 -4.86 -8.38 -16.56
CA ILE A 202 -5.37 -9.27 -17.59
C ILE A 202 -6.17 -8.38 -18.54
N ASP A 203 -5.71 -8.22 -19.77
CA ASP A 203 -6.35 -7.37 -20.78
C ASP A 203 -7.74 -7.93 -21.13
N MET A 204 -8.78 -7.51 -20.39
CA MET A 204 -10.13 -8.05 -20.50
C MET A 204 -11.14 -6.91 -20.73
N ALA A 205 -12.03 -7.11 -21.70
CA ALA A 205 -13.20 -6.25 -21.91
C ALA A 205 -14.17 -6.32 -20.70
N VAL A 206 -14.96 -5.27 -20.52
CA VAL A 206 -15.98 -5.10 -19.47
C VAL A 206 -16.83 -6.37 -19.33
N ILE A 207 -17.10 -6.80 -18.09
CA ILE A 207 -17.95 -7.96 -17.79
C ILE A 207 -19.42 -7.58 -17.99
#